data_AF-A0ABD3ZCL7-F1
#
_entry.id   AF-A0ABD3ZCL7-F1
#
_cell.length_a   1.000
_cell.length_b   1.000
_cell.length_c   1.000
_cell.angle_alpha   90.00
_cell.angle_beta   90.00
_cell.angle_gamma   90.00
#
_symmetry.space_group_name_H-M   'P 1'
#
loop_
_entity.id
_entity.type
_entity.pdbx_description
1 polymer ?
#
loop_
_entity_poly.entity_id
_entity_poly.type
_entity_poly.pdbx_seq_one_letter_code
_entity_poly.pdbx_strand_id
1 'polypeptide(L)'
;MEFHRMKSSRLFLVANSYVKVVCSEPAKILLINEKHYDRFCRDSWADYHGGFFCNFPAIVEVPYDGIWNIVIDTHSHGDTESSVSITILPNHELLEQQDVIK
;
A
#
# COMPACT_ATOMS: atom_id res chain seq x y z
N MET A 1 9.49 -5.19 -23.26
CA MET A 1 8.23 -4.54 -22.82
C MET A 1 8.13 -4.76 -21.33
N GLU A 2 8.06 -3.69 -20.55
CA GLU A 2 7.83 -3.76 -19.11
C GLU A 2 6.32 -3.89 -18.87
N PHE A 3 5.90 -4.98 -18.26
CA PHE A 3 4.50 -5.19 -17.91
C PHE A 3 4.27 -4.69 -16.49
N HIS A 4 3.41 -3.69 -16.36
CA HIS A 4 2.97 -3.19 -15.06
C HIS A 4 1.74 -3.99 -14.64
N ARG A 5 1.83 -4.73 -13.53
CA ARG A 5 0.70 -5.47 -12.97
C ARG A 5 0.17 -4.72 -11.75
N MET A 6 -0.87 -3.95 -11.99
CA MET A 6 -1.59 -3.25 -10.93
C MET A 6 -2.60 -4.19 -10.26
N LYS A 7 -2.40 -4.44 -8.97
CA LYS A 7 -3.38 -5.05 -8.07
C LYS A 7 -4.01 -3.96 -7.21
N SER A 8 -5.32 -4.04 -6.97
CA SER A 8 -6.01 -3.12 -6.05
C SER A 8 -6.89 -3.89 -5.06
N SER A 9 -6.96 -3.41 -3.83
CA SER A 9 -7.89 -3.90 -2.81
C SER A 9 -8.59 -2.72 -2.14
N ARG A 10 -9.89 -2.83 -1.93
CA ARG A 10 -10.73 -1.76 -1.39
C ARG A 10 -11.20 -2.14 0.01
N LEU A 11 -10.83 -1.34 1.00
CA LEU A 11 -11.10 -1.61 2.41
C LEU A 11 -11.49 -0.33 3.15
N PHE A 12 -12.29 -0.48 4.21
CA PHE A 12 -12.43 0.58 5.20
C PHE A 12 -11.22 0.53 6.14
N LEU A 13 -10.49 1.65 6.26
CA LEU A 13 -9.32 1.79 7.12
C LEU A 13 -9.55 2.92 8.13
N VAL A 14 -8.96 2.77 9.30
CA VAL A 14 -9.08 3.71 10.43
C VAL A 14 -7.82 4.57 10.50
N ALA A 15 -7.96 5.82 10.90
CA ALA A 15 -6.88 6.75 11.13
C ALA A 15 -5.83 6.17 12.08
N ASN A 16 -4.56 6.47 11.83
CA ASN A 16 -3.40 5.99 12.58
C ASN A 16 -3.23 4.46 12.54
N SER A 17 -3.99 3.72 11.73
CA SER A 17 -3.60 2.36 11.34
C SER A 17 -2.58 2.40 10.21
N TYR A 18 -1.94 1.27 9.94
CA TYR A 18 -0.90 1.18 8.93
C TYR A 18 -1.19 0.03 7.98
N VAL A 19 -0.97 0.28 6.69
CA VAL A 19 -0.96 -0.75 5.67
C VAL A 19 0.48 -1.24 5.53
N LYS A 20 0.74 -2.46 6.02
CA LYS A 20 1.99 -3.17 5.81
C LYS A 20 1.89 -4.00 4.54
N VAL A 21 2.78 -3.76 3.59
CA VAL A 21 2.91 -4.55 2.37
C VAL A 21 4.24 -5.29 2.39
N VAL A 22 4.19 -6.58 2.04
CA VAL A 22 5.38 -7.37 1.72
C VAL A 22 5.31 -7.75 0.25
N CYS A 23 6.36 -7.46 -0.51
CA CYS A 23 6.47 -7.80 -1.91
C CYS A 23 7.83 -8.44 -2.22
N SER A 24 7.88 -9.32 -3.22
CA SER A 24 9.11 -9.95 -3.72
C SER A 24 9.94 -9.07 -4.66
N GLU A 25 9.38 -7.94 -5.12
CA GLU A 25 9.99 -7.07 -6.14
C GLU A 25 9.72 -5.59 -5.79
N PRO A 26 10.52 -4.64 -6.30
CA PRO A 26 10.23 -3.21 -6.18
C PRO A 26 8.84 -2.87 -6.71
N ALA A 27 8.08 -2.11 -5.93
CA ALA A 27 6.68 -1.83 -6.24
C ALA A 27 6.27 -0.42 -5.83
N LYS A 28 5.30 0.13 -6.56
CA LYS A 28 4.60 1.34 -6.16
C LYS A 28 3.42 0.94 -5.29
N ILE A 29 3.40 1.43 -4.06
CA ILE A 29 2.34 1.18 -3.07
C ILE A 29 1.64 2.50 -2.81
N LEU A 30 0.36 2.58 -3.16
CA LEU A 30 -0.45 3.79 -3.03
C LEU A 30 -1.71 3.51 -2.21
N LEU A 31 -2.01 4.38 -1.26
CA LEU A 31 -3.31 4.48 -0.61
C LEU A 31 -4.06 5.65 -1.21
N ILE A 32 -5.20 5.36 -1.83
CA ILE A 32 -6.01 6.36 -2.52
C ILE A 32 -7.40 6.37 -1.91
N ASN A 33 -7.84 7.52 -1.42
CA ASN A 33 -9.19 7.61 -0.89
C ASN A 33 -10.19 7.33 -2.01
N GLU A 34 -11.28 6.60 -1.71
CA GLU A 34 -12.32 6.26 -2.68
C GLU A 34 -12.80 7.48 -3.49
N LYS A 35 -12.92 8.64 -2.83
CA LYS A 35 -13.35 9.90 -3.46
C LYS A 35 -12.44 10.37 -4.59
N HIS A 36 -11.19 9.90 -4.63
CA HIS A 36 -10.19 10.28 -5.62
C HIS A 36 -9.78 9.12 -6.54
N TYR A 37 -10.24 7.90 -6.27
CA TYR A 37 -9.83 6.71 -7.01
C TYR A 37 -10.24 6.75 -8.48
N ASP A 38 -11.46 7.20 -8.79
CA ASP A 38 -11.91 7.36 -10.19
C ASP A 38 -11.06 8.36 -10.98
N ARG A 39 -10.55 9.41 -10.31
CA ARG A 39 -9.66 10.38 -10.94
C ARG A 39 -8.28 9.78 -11.17
N PHE A 40 -7.77 9.03 -10.19
CA PHE A 40 -6.52 8.29 -10.32
C PHE A 40 -6.55 7.33 -11.51
N CYS A 41 -7.62 6.56 -11.67
CA CYS A 41 -7.75 5.60 -12.77
C CYS A 41 -7.74 6.26 -14.17
N ARG A 42 -8.19 7.52 -14.28
CA ARG A 42 -8.22 8.24 -15.56
C ARG A 42 -6.87 8.83 -15.93
N ASP A 43 -6.27 9.59 -15.02
CA ASP A 43 -5.13 10.45 -15.36
C ASP A 43 -3.89 10.19 -14.48
N SER A 44 -3.94 9.18 -13.59
CA SER A 44 -2.92 8.92 -12.56
C SER A 44 -2.63 10.11 -11.63
N TRP A 45 -3.49 11.14 -11.66
CA TRP A 45 -3.39 12.35 -10.86
C TRP A 45 -4.44 12.30 -9.76
N ALA A 46 -4.00 12.00 -8.54
CA ALA A 46 -4.83 12.03 -7.36
C ALA A 46 -3.98 12.25 -6.12
N ASP A 47 -4.59 12.75 -5.06
CA ASP A 47 -3.99 12.72 -3.74
C ASP A 47 -3.92 11.27 -3.27
N TYR A 48 -2.70 10.80 -3.02
CA TYR A 48 -2.42 9.46 -2.52
C TYR A 48 -1.34 9.52 -1.44
N HIS A 49 -1.32 8.49 -0.60
CA HIS A 49 -0.26 8.27 0.39
C HIS A 49 0.58 7.06 -0.02
N GLY A 50 1.90 7.10 0.23
CA GLY A 50 2.84 6.06 -0.18
C GLY A 50 3.76 6.53 -1.30
N GLY A 51 4.21 5.60 -2.15
CA GLY A 51 5.25 5.86 -3.13
C GLY A 51 5.87 4.60 -3.72
N PHE A 52 7.09 4.72 -4.25
CA PHE A 52 7.86 3.60 -4.77
C PHE A 52 8.81 3.04 -3.71
N PHE A 53 8.78 1.72 -3.52
CA PHE A 53 9.54 1.02 -2.51
C PHE A 53 10.39 -0.09 -3.15
N CYS A 54 11.67 -0.13 -2.79
CA CYS A 54 12.59 -1.21 -3.17
C CYS A 54 12.88 -2.19 -2.03
N ASN A 55 12.53 -1.81 -0.79
CA ASN A 55 12.76 -2.60 0.42
C ASN A 55 11.42 -2.87 1.09
N PHE A 56 11.20 -4.11 1.54
CA PHE A 56 9.97 -4.54 2.18
C PHE A 56 10.26 -5.16 3.57
N PRO A 57 9.35 -5.01 4.56
CA PRO A 57 7.99 -4.47 4.43
C PRO A 57 7.94 -2.96 4.20
N ALA A 58 7.05 -2.52 3.32
CA ALA A 58 6.65 -1.12 3.20
C ALA A 58 5.49 -0.86 4.16
N ILE A 59 5.55 0.23 4.92
CA ILE A 59 4.52 0.61 5.88
C ILE A 59 4.01 1.99 5.49
N VAL A 60 2.71 2.09 5.22
CA VAL A 60 2.04 3.35 4.85
C VAL A 60 0.96 3.65 5.87
N GLU A 61 1.05 4.81 6.51
CA GLU A 61 0.06 5.27 7.49
C GLU A 61 -1.25 5.67 6.82
N VAL A 62 -2.36 5.35 7.48
CA VAL A 62 -3.70 5.79 7.10
C VAL A 62 -3.99 7.12 7.80
N PRO A 63 -4.10 8.24 7.06
CA PRO A 63 -4.17 9.58 7.65
C PRO A 63 -5.51 9.88 8.33
N TYR A 64 -6.60 9.26 7.86
CA TYR A 64 -7.95 9.46 8.38
C TYR A 64 -8.87 8.30 8.00
N ASP A 65 -9.94 8.14 8.78
CA ASP A 65 -10.97 7.11 8.57
C ASP A 65 -11.60 7.22 7.18
N GLY A 66 -11.78 6.09 6.52
CA GLY A 66 -12.52 6.08 5.26
C GLY A 66 -12.36 4.80 4.45
N ILE A 67 -12.95 4.83 3.25
CA ILE A 67 -12.76 3.77 2.26
C ILE A 67 -11.54 4.14 1.42
N TRP A 68 -10.58 3.23 1.38
CA TRP A 68 -9.30 3.38 0.71
C TRP A 68 -9.09 2.25 -0.30
N ASN A 69 -8.51 2.61 -1.44
CA ASN A 69 -8.00 1.67 -2.43
C ASN A 69 -6.49 1.54 -2.22
N ILE A 70 -6.05 0.34 -1.84
CA ILE A 70 -4.65 -0.05 -1.72
C ILE A 70 -4.21 -0.53 -3.09
N VAL A 71 -3.43 0.28 -3.80
CA VAL A 71 -2.92 -0.01 -5.13
C VAL A 71 -1.47 -0.47 -5.02
N ILE A 72 -1.17 -1.60 -5.63
CA ILE A 72 0.16 -2.21 -5.69
C ILE A 72 0.49 -2.44 -7.15
N ASP A 73 1.47 -1.71 -7.64
CA ASP A 73 1.96 -1.81 -9.01
C ASP A 73 3.38 -2.34 -8.98
N THR A 74 3.54 -3.61 -9.37
CA THR A 74 4.85 -4.28 -9.44
C THR A 74 5.40 -4.16 -10.85
N HIS A 75 6.71 -3.86 -10.94
CA HIS A 75 7.44 -3.93 -12.20
C HIS A 75 7.98 -5.35 -12.35
N SER A 76 7.16 -6.26 -12.87
CA SER A 76 7.59 -7.64 -13.09
C SER A 76 8.31 -7.75 -14.44
N HIS A 77 9.54 -8.28 -14.43
CA HIS A 77 10.23 -8.67 -15.65
C HIS A 77 9.86 -10.11 -16.03
N GLY A 78 8.71 -10.29 -16.70
CA GLY A 78 8.27 -11.59 -17.24
C GLY A 78 6.91 -12.09 -16.73
N ASP A 79 6.64 -13.38 -16.93
CA ASP A 79 5.34 -14.02 -16.62
C ASP A 79 5.18 -14.44 -15.15
N THR A 80 6.22 -14.28 -14.32
CA THR A 80 6.18 -14.69 -12.91
C THR A 80 5.27 -13.78 -12.09
N GLU A 81 4.37 -14.35 -11.29
CA GLU A 81 3.56 -13.58 -10.36
C GLU A 81 4.39 -13.07 -9.18
N SER A 82 4.44 -11.75 -9.01
CA SER A 82 5.00 -11.15 -7.81
C SER A 82 4.19 -11.58 -6.58
N SER A 83 4.89 -12.11 -5.57
CA SER A 83 4.29 -12.44 -4.27
C SER A 83 3.98 -11.12 -3.55
N VAL A 84 2.72 -10.92 -3.20
CA VAL A 84 2.24 -9.71 -2.54
C VAL A 84 1.36 -10.12 -1.36
N SER A 85 1.68 -9.60 -0.18
CA SER A 85 0.89 -9.75 1.03
C SER A 85 0.59 -8.38 1.62
N ILE A 86 -0.68 -8.18 2.02
CA ILE A 86 -1.16 -6.96 2.67
C ILE A 86 -1.62 -7.33 4.08
N THR A 87 -1.17 -6.57 5.06
CA THR A 87 -1.59 -6.69 6.46
C THR A 87 -1.94 -5.32 7.00
N ILE A 88 -3.08 -5.20 7.67
CA ILE A 88 -3.48 -3.97 8.34
C ILE A 88 -3.02 -4.06 9.78
N LEU A 89 -2.16 -3.12 10.20
CA LEU A 89 -1.67 -3.02 11.57
C LEU A 89 -2.46 -1.93 12.29
N PRO A 90 -3.20 -2.26 13.37
CA PRO A 90 -3.79 -1.24 14.21
C PRO A 90 -2.69 -0.46 14.95
N ASN A 91 -2.96 0.81 15.27
CA ASN A 91 -1.99 1.71 15.93
C ASN A 91 -1.39 1.10 17.22
N HIS A 92 -2.18 0.31 17.95
CA HIS A 92 -1.77 -0.25 19.23
C HIS A 92 -0.70 -1.36 19.13
N GLU A 93 -0.52 -1.98 17.96
CA GLU A 93 0.45 -3.08 17.76
C GLU A 93 1.89 -2.59 17.48
N LEU A 94 2.07 -1.37 16.98
CA LEU A 94 3.41 -0.78 16.77
C LEU A 94 4.02 -0.17 18.03
N LEU A 95 3.20 0.07 19.07
CA LEU A 95 3.67 0.53 20.37
C LEU A 95 4.32 -0.63 21.16
N GLU A 96 3.78 -1.84 21.06
CA GLU A 96 4.33 -3.01 21.77
C GLU A 96 5.67 -3.49 21.21
N GLN A 97 5.98 -3.23 19.92
CA GLN A 97 7.28 -3.58 19.34
C GLN A 97 8.41 -2.60 19.72
N GLN A 98 8.09 -1.44 20.29
CA GLN A 98 9.09 -0.44 20.70
C GLN A 98 9.51 -0.58 22.18
N ASP A 99 8.70 -1.24 23.03
CA ASP A 99 9.03 -1.41 24.46
C ASP A 99 9.82 -2.69 24.79
N VAL A 100 10.12 -3.55 23.79
CA VAL A 100 10.96 -4.75 23.99
C VAL A 100 12.47 -4.44 23.85
N ILE A 101 12.82 -3.21 23.48
CA ILE A 101 14.21 -2.74 23.43
C ILE A 101 14.41 -1.64 24.49
N LYS A 102 14.30 -2.02 25.77
CA LYS A 102 14.85 -1.25 26.89
C LYS A 102 15.51 -2.19 27.89
#